data_AF-A0AAJ4N560-F1
#
_entry.id   AF-A0AAJ4N560-F1
#
_cell.length_a   1.000
_cell.length_b   1.000
_cell.length_c   1.000
_cell.angle_alpha   90.00
_cell.angle_beta   90.00
_cell.angle_gamma   90.00
#
_symmetry.space_group_name_H-M   'P 1'
#
loop_
_entity.id
_entity.type
_entity.pdbx_description
1 polymer ?
#
loop_
_entity_poly.entity_id
_entity_poly.type
_entity_poly.pdbx_seq_one_letter_code
_entity_poly.pdbx_strand_id
1 'polypeptide(L)'
;MSHDPTVLDATARILEQAAPDADQTGQFPWTGIRAVHESGLLESTVATRYGGQGATLADTARILAALGRGDPSVALISAMTIFTHLAQAAKNHWPEDLYRRLLMDAKQQPLLLNAARVEPELGSPARGGLPATLARRTNNGWSITGRKRFVTGAYGLTHFLVWAHTDETPARVGTFVVPNGLPGIKVIENWQSLGMRATGSHDVEYANVEIPAENVIDLVDPSVAQQDNRAHAALTLALTALYLGVAEAAQAKFIRFAHERVPANLGHPIARTERFITLSGEIDLLVSGARQIIFGTLENNNGDAEGFIRARLLAGRQLRDAVEIAVRGIGNPGLGSELGLERHFRDIQTVLVHAPQEDTSIAILGRSAFGRWSREETGAAQPSAGLQILKSA
;
A
#
# COMPACT_ATOMS: atom_id res chain seq x y z
N MET A 1 -17.02 -5.16 12.26
CA MET A 1 -16.57 -4.53 11.01
C MET A 1 -17.09 -3.11 11.02
N SER A 2 -16.21 -2.11 10.96
CA SER A 2 -16.62 -0.69 11.09
C SER A 2 -17.36 -0.15 9.87
N HIS A 3 -17.35 -0.87 8.74
CA HIS A 3 -18.01 -0.46 7.49
C HIS A 3 -19.08 -1.45 7.04
N ASP A 4 -20.17 -0.93 6.49
CA ASP A 4 -21.24 -1.69 5.86
C ASP A 4 -20.69 -2.43 4.62
N PRO A 5 -20.69 -3.79 4.60
CA PRO A 5 -20.26 -4.57 3.45
C PRO A 5 -20.95 -4.16 2.14
N THR A 6 -22.20 -3.71 2.23
CA THR A 6 -23.00 -3.24 1.09
C THR A 6 -22.38 -2.00 0.43
N VAL A 7 -21.88 -1.06 1.24
CA VAL A 7 -21.23 0.17 0.78
C VAL A 7 -19.88 -0.15 0.14
N LEU A 8 -19.12 -1.06 0.75
CA LEU A 8 -17.81 -1.48 0.23
C LEU A 8 -17.94 -2.19 -1.11
N ASP A 9 -18.91 -3.11 -1.26
CA ASP A 9 -19.18 -3.81 -2.52
C ASP A 9 -19.74 -2.87 -3.60
N ALA A 10 -20.61 -1.92 -3.23
CA ALA A 10 -21.09 -0.91 -4.17
C ALA A 10 -19.94 -0.03 -4.70
N THR A 11 -19.04 0.39 -3.82
CA THR A 11 -17.85 1.17 -4.18
C THR A 11 -16.94 0.38 -5.11
N ALA A 12 -16.63 -0.88 -4.75
CA ALA A 12 -15.79 -1.75 -5.58
C ALA A 12 -16.34 -1.94 -7.00
N ARG A 13 -17.67 -2.03 -7.17
CA ARG A 13 -18.32 -2.12 -8.50
C ARG A 13 -18.13 -0.85 -9.34
N ILE A 14 -18.23 0.34 -8.73
CA ILE A 14 -17.97 1.61 -9.43
C ILE A 14 -16.51 1.66 -9.91
N LEU A 15 -15.58 1.26 -9.04
CA LEU A 15 -14.16 1.16 -9.38
C LEU A 15 -13.93 0.19 -10.54
N GLU A 16 -14.49 -1.01 -10.48
CA GLU A 16 -14.35 -2.03 -11.54
C GLU A 16 -14.78 -1.51 -12.91
N GLN A 17 -15.90 -0.76 -12.96
CA GLN A 17 -16.43 -0.18 -14.18
C GLN A 17 -15.56 0.94 -14.75
N ALA A 18 -14.96 1.76 -13.89
CA ALA A 18 -14.13 2.90 -14.30
C ALA A 18 -12.67 2.52 -14.62
N ALA A 19 -12.16 1.44 -14.03
CA ALA A 19 -10.76 1.04 -14.12
C ALA A 19 -10.20 0.84 -15.55
N PRO A 20 -10.95 0.31 -16.55
CA PRO A 20 -10.40 0.11 -17.89
C PRO A 20 -9.97 1.40 -18.58
N ASP A 21 -10.78 2.45 -18.48
CA ASP A 21 -10.50 3.75 -19.08
C ASP A 21 -9.31 4.45 -18.40
N ALA A 22 -9.27 4.41 -17.07
CA ALA A 22 -8.16 4.97 -16.31
C ALA A 22 -6.83 4.26 -16.60
N ASP A 23 -6.83 2.92 -16.72
CA ASP A 23 -5.65 2.15 -17.09
C ASP A 23 -5.19 2.46 -18.52
N GLN A 24 -6.10 2.50 -19.49
CA GLN A 24 -5.79 2.78 -20.89
C GLN A 24 -5.17 4.17 -21.05
N THR A 25 -5.82 5.20 -20.48
CA THR A 25 -5.40 6.59 -20.62
C THR A 25 -4.23 6.96 -19.71
N GLY A 26 -4.06 6.24 -18.59
CA GLY A 26 -3.12 6.60 -17.53
C GLY A 26 -3.51 7.88 -16.77
N GLN A 27 -4.73 8.40 -16.97
CA GLN A 27 -5.20 9.58 -16.29
C GLN A 27 -5.55 9.30 -14.83
N PHE A 28 -5.57 10.36 -14.01
CA PHE A 28 -5.91 10.24 -12.60
C PHE A 28 -7.38 9.77 -12.42
N PRO A 29 -7.63 8.72 -11.61
CA PRO A 29 -8.92 8.01 -11.59
C PRO A 29 -9.98 8.71 -10.72
N TRP A 30 -10.39 9.92 -11.11
CA TRP A 30 -11.31 10.75 -10.34
C TRP A 30 -12.64 10.07 -10.01
N THR A 31 -13.20 9.29 -10.95
CA THR A 31 -14.45 8.55 -10.71
C THR A 31 -14.33 7.60 -9.51
N GLY A 32 -13.24 6.84 -9.46
CA GLY A 32 -12.97 5.92 -8.35
C GLY A 32 -12.70 6.67 -7.05
N ILE A 33 -11.87 7.71 -7.08
CA ILE A 33 -11.55 8.52 -5.89
C ILE A 33 -12.80 9.16 -5.28
N ARG A 34 -13.70 9.71 -6.10
CA ARG A 34 -14.97 10.27 -5.62
C ARG A 34 -15.85 9.21 -4.98
N ALA A 35 -15.95 8.01 -5.57
CA ALA A 35 -16.71 6.91 -4.98
C ALA A 35 -16.15 6.46 -3.60
N VAL A 36 -14.81 6.41 -3.45
CA VAL A 36 -14.17 6.09 -2.15
C VAL A 36 -14.40 7.20 -1.12
N HIS A 37 -14.39 8.46 -1.55
CA HIS A 37 -14.68 9.59 -0.68
C HIS A 37 -16.15 9.62 -0.25
N GLU A 38 -17.10 9.49 -1.17
CA GLU A 38 -18.55 9.50 -0.90
C GLU A 38 -19.00 8.34 0.00
N SER A 39 -18.28 7.21 -0.03
CA SER A 39 -18.48 6.09 0.89
C SER A 39 -17.87 6.29 2.27
N GLY A 40 -17.12 7.37 2.49
CA GLY A 40 -16.43 7.67 3.75
C GLY A 40 -15.24 6.75 4.05
N LEU A 41 -14.73 6.02 3.04
CA LEU A 41 -13.66 5.04 3.22
C LEU A 41 -12.27 5.70 3.34
N LEU A 42 -12.06 6.89 2.76
CA LEU A 42 -10.80 7.64 2.92
C LEU A 42 -10.54 7.99 4.40
N GLU A 43 -11.58 8.40 5.13
CA GLU A 43 -11.51 8.82 6.53
C GLU A 43 -11.78 7.66 7.52
N SER A 44 -11.82 6.41 7.04
CA SER A 44 -12.16 5.21 7.83
C SER A 44 -11.35 5.06 9.13
N THR A 45 -10.05 5.35 9.07
CA THR A 45 -9.11 5.20 10.19
C THR A 45 -8.94 6.46 11.02
N VAL A 46 -9.68 7.54 10.73
CA VAL A 46 -9.66 8.76 11.55
C VAL A 46 -10.12 8.38 12.96
N ALA A 47 -9.32 8.75 13.97
CA ALA A 47 -9.60 8.41 15.35
C ALA A 47 -10.91 9.02 15.87
N THR A 48 -11.56 8.32 16.80
CA THR A 48 -12.82 8.74 17.44
C THR A 48 -12.72 10.10 18.14
N ARG A 49 -11.54 10.49 18.64
CA ARG A 49 -11.27 11.83 19.21
C ARG A 49 -11.41 13.00 18.22
N TYR A 50 -11.41 12.69 16.92
CA TYR A 50 -11.70 13.63 15.84
C TYR A 50 -13.08 13.41 15.20
N GLY A 51 -13.91 12.54 15.79
CA GLY A 51 -15.23 12.19 15.26
C GLY A 51 -15.22 11.15 14.12
N GLY A 52 -14.08 10.47 13.89
CA GLY A 52 -13.98 9.40 12.90
C GLY A 52 -14.39 8.02 13.42
N GLN A 53 -14.33 7.02 12.55
CA GLN A 53 -14.77 5.65 12.85
C GLN A 53 -13.73 4.81 13.58
N GLY A 54 -12.44 5.20 13.52
CA GLY A 54 -11.35 4.51 14.20
C GLY A 54 -11.12 3.09 13.68
N ALA A 55 -11.30 2.85 12.38
CA ALA A 55 -11.03 1.55 11.76
C ALA A 55 -9.59 1.07 12.06
N THR A 56 -9.43 -0.23 12.27
CA THR A 56 -8.15 -0.84 12.62
C THR A 56 -7.28 -1.10 11.38
N LEU A 57 -6.04 -1.55 11.59
CA LEU A 57 -5.18 -2.02 10.50
C LEU A 57 -5.78 -3.22 9.77
N ALA A 58 -6.46 -4.13 10.49
CA ALA A 58 -7.15 -5.27 9.90
C ALA A 58 -8.38 -4.83 9.08
N ASP A 59 -9.16 -3.86 9.57
CA ASP A 59 -10.26 -3.26 8.80
C ASP A 59 -9.71 -2.59 7.53
N THR A 60 -8.60 -1.85 7.66
CA THR A 60 -7.92 -1.22 6.51
C THR A 60 -7.53 -2.26 5.46
N ALA A 61 -6.93 -3.39 5.84
CA ALA A 61 -6.59 -4.45 4.91
C ALA A 61 -7.83 -5.01 4.17
N ARG A 62 -8.98 -5.13 4.85
CA ARG A 62 -10.24 -5.56 4.22
C ARG A 62 -10.77 -4.53 3.22
N ILE A 63 -10.71 -3.26 3.57
CA ILE A 63 -11.06 -2.14 2.66
C ILE A 63 -10.16 -2.19 1.43
N LEU A 64 -8.84 -2.26 1.62
CA LEU A 64 -7.87 -2.28 0.52
C LEU A 64 -8.05 -3.49 -0.40
N ALA A 65 -8.36 -4.68 0.15
CA ALA A 65 -8.67 -5.86 -0.66
C ALA A 65 -9.91 -5.65 -1.54
N ALA A 66 -10.98 -5.06 -1.00
CA ALA A 66 -12.17 -4.79 -1.79
C ALA A 66 -11.94 -3.70 -2.86
N LEU A 67 -11.26 -2.60 -2.50
CA LEU A 67 -10.91 -1.55 -3.48
C LEU A 67 -10.00 -2.09 -4.58
N GLY A 68 -8.99 -2.89 -4.22
CA GLY A 68 -8.05 -3.49 -5.16
C GLY A 68 -8.68 -4.50 -6.12
N ARG A 69 -9.80 -5.12 -5.73
CA ARG A 69 -10.62 -5.96 -6.63
C ARG A 69 -11.26 -5.14 -7.74
N GLY A 70 -11.69 -3.90 -7.45
CA GLY A 70 -12.24 -2.98 -8.44
C GLY A 70 -11.14 -2.30 -9.26
N ASP A 71 -10.29 -1.51 -8.59
CA ASP A 71 -9.18 -0.77 -9.19
C ASP A 71 -8.00 -0.67 -8.21
N PRO A 72 -6.88 -1.37 -8.46
CA PRO A 72 -5.72 -1.31 -7.58
C PRO A 72 -5.02 0.06 -7.56
N SER A 73 -5.14 0.87 -8.62
CA SER A 73 -4.59 2.23 -8.63
C SER A 73 -5.34 3.14 -7.65
N VAL A 74 -6.68 3.09 -7.67
CA VAL A 74 -7.53 3.80 -6.70
C VAL A 74 -7.27 3.29 -5.28
N ALA A 75 -7.14 1.99 -5.10
CA ALA A 75 -6.82 1.40 -3.80
C ALA A 75 -5.49 1.89 -3.26
N LEU A 76 -4.44 1.94 -4.08
CA LEU A 76 -3.12 2.42 -3.66
C LEU A 76 -3.14 3.92 -3.31
N ILE A 77 -3.79 4.76 -4.13
CA ILE A 77 -3.92 6.20 -3.83
C ILE A 77 -4.66 6.40 -2.50
N SER A 78 -5.77 5.67 -2.29
CA SER A 78 -6.56 5.74 -1.06
C SER A 78 -5.77 5.26 0.16
N ALA A 79 -4.95 4.21 0.01
CA ALA A 79 -4.11 3.67 1.08
C ALA A 79 -3.16 4.72 1.66
N MET A 80 -2.63 5.64 0.84
CA MET A 80 -1.70 6.68 1.33
C MET A 80 -2.37 7.60 2.36
N THR A 81 -3.63 7.95 2.12
CA THR A 81 -4.45 8.77 3.03
C THR A 81 -4.89 7.96 4.25
N ILE A 82 -5.43 6.76 4.05
CA ILE A 82 -5.92 5.89 5.13
C ILE A 82 -4.79 5.54 6.12
N PHE A 83 -3.58 5.25 5.62
CA PHE A 83 -2.42 5.00 6.49
C PHE A 83 -1.94 6.25 7.22
N THR A 84 -2.06 7.42 6.62
CA THR A 84 -1.75 8.69 7.30
C THR A 84 -2.67 8.91 8.49
N HIS A 85 -3.98 8.73 8.30
CA HIS A 85 -4.96 8.80 9.39
C HIS A 85 -4.73 7.73 10.45
N LEU A 86 -4.38 6.50 10.06
CA LEU A 86 -4.06 5.42 10.99
C LEU A 86 -2.81 5.73 11.83
N ALA A 87 -1.76 6.27 11.22
CA ALA A 87 -0.56 6.70 11.92
C ALA A 87 -0.86 7.84 12.90
N GLN A 88 -1.66 8.83 12.48
CA GLN A 88 -2.10 9.91 13.36
C GLN A 88 -2.97 9.39 14.50
N ALA A 89 -3.86 8.43 14.25
CA ALA A 89 -4.68 7.79 15.27
C ALA A 89 -3.82 7.14 16.36
N ALA A 90 -2.74 6.46 15.98
CA ALA A 90 -1.82 5.77 16.88
C ALA A 90 -0.85 6.71 17.63
N LYS A 91 -0.29 7.72 16.96
CA LYS A 91 0.81 8.55 17.51
C LYS A 91 0.38 9.93 18.01
N ASN A 92 -0.70 10.48 17.49
CA ASN A 92 -1.18 11.83 17.78
C ASN A 92 -0.10 12.92 17.67
N HIS A 93 0.58 12.95 16.53
CA HIS A 93 1.83 13.70 16.30
C HIS A 93 1.68 14.89 15.33
N TRP A 94 0.55 14.99 14.63
CA TRP A 94 0.26 16.16 13.82
C TRP A 94 -0.09 17.39 14.68
N PRO A 95 0.24 18.61 14.23
CA PRO A 95 -0.30 19.83 14.83
C PRO A 95 -1.83 19.80 14.82
N GLU A 96 -2.43 19.94 16.01
CA GLU A 96 -3.86 19.68 16.24
C GLU A 96 -4.77 20.53 15.33
N ASP A 97 -4.50 21.84 15.26
CA ASP A 97 -5.30 22.77 14.46
C ASP A 97 -5.19 22.47 12.96
N LEU A 98 -3.99 22.10 12.49
CA LEU A 98 -3.77 21.74 11.08
C LEU A 98 -4.58 20.49 10.72
N TYR A 99 -4.47 19.43 11.54
CA TYR A 99 -5.16 18.19 11.26
C TYR A 99 -6.70 18.36 11.32
N ARG A 100 -7.22 19.13 12.28
CA ARG A 100 -8.65 19.45 12.35
C ARG A 100 -9.13 20.22 11.12
N ARG A 101 -8.36 21.18 10.61
CA ARG A 101 -8.69 21.89 9.36
C ARG A 101 -8.79 20.94 8.17
N LEU A 102 -7.80 20.06 7.99
CA LEU A 102 -7.82 19.06 6.92
C LEU A 102 -9.05 18.15 7.00
N LEU A 103 -9.45 17.70 8.20
CA LEU A 103 -10.65 16.89 8.38
C LEU A 103 -11.95 17.67 8.14
N MET A 104 -11.97 18.98 8.36
CA MET A 104 -13.12 19.81 8.00
C MET A 104 -13.24 19.93 6.48
N ASP A 105 -12.14 20.16 5.78
CA ASP A 105 -12.10 20.23 4.31
C ASP A 105 -12.50 18.90 3.68
N ALA A 106 -12.08 17.78 4.29
CA ALA A 106 -12.44 16.42 3.89
C ALA A 106 -13.96 16.16 3.89
N LYS A 107 -14.79 17.00 4.52
CA LYS A 107 -16.26 16.85 4.45
C LYS A 107 -16.86 17.35 3.14
N GLN A 108 -16.13 18.18 2.39
CA GLN A 108 -16.63 18.85 1.19
C GLN A 108 -16.00 18.30 -0.08
N GLN A 109 -14.81 17.71 0.02
CA GLN A 109 -14.06 17.19 -1.11
C GLN A 109 -13.11 16.06 -0.66
N PRO A 110 -12.67 15.18 -1.59
CA PRO A 110 -11.69 14.15 -1.25
C PRO A 110 -10.40 14.75 -0.67
N LEU A 111 -10.08 14.41 0.57
CA LEU A 111 -8.77 14.70 1.16
C LEU A 111 -7.79 13.62 0.68
N LEU A 112 -6.80 14.01 -0.10
CA LEU A 112 -5.76 13.10 -0.58
C LEU A 112 -4.39 13.54 -0.09
N LEU A 113 -3.72 12.62 0.62
CA LEU A 113 -2.43 12.81 1.27
C LEU A 113 -1.45 11.72 0.80
N ASN A 114 -0.18 12.10 0.61
CA ASN A 114 0.88 11.12 0.39
C ASN A 114 2.23 11.60 0.94
N ALA A 115 2.98 10.65 1.51
CA ALA A 115 4.35 10.82 1.96
C ALA A 115 5.34 10.85 0.77
N ALA A 116 5.72 12.05 0.35
CA ALA A 116 6.71 12.26 -0.69
C ALA A 116 8.12 12.14 -0.10
N ARG A 117 8.64 10.90 -0.08
CA ARG A 117 9.93 10.60 0.58
C ARG A 117 11.09 10.28 -0.36
N VAL A 118 10.83 9.57 -1.46
CA VAL A 118 11.87 9.09 -2.40
C VAL A 118 12.46 10.29 -3.16
N GLU A 119 13.77 10.29 -3.37
CA GLU A 119 14.49 11.31 -4.15
C GLU A 119 15.31 10.65 -5.27
N PRO A 120 15.66 11.38 -6.35
CA PRO A 120 16.46 10.83 -7.45
C PRO A 120 17.80 10.23 -7.00
N GLU A 121 18.56 10.95 -6.17
CA GLU A 121 19.91 10.55 -5.75
C GLU A 121 19.89 9.60 -4.54
N LEU A 122 18.92 9.75 -3.64
CA LEU A 122 18.80 8.90 -2.44
C LEU A 122 18.18 7.53 -2.78
N GLY A 123 17.23 7.50 -3.71
CA GLY A 123 16.34 6.35 -3.89
C GLY A 123 15.37 6.18 -2.70
N SER A 124 14.99 4.93 -2.43
CA SER A 124 14.03 4.63 -1.35
C SER A 124 14.69 4.77 0.03
N PRO A 125 14.10 5.54 0.96
CA PRO A 125 14.59 5.63 2.35
C PRO A 125 14.67 4.29 3.07
N ALA A 126 13.96 3.26 2.59
CA ALA A 126 14.08 1.89 3.08
C ALA A 126 15.50 1.31 2.95
N ARG A 127 16.35 1.91 2.11
CA ARG A 127 17.77 1.55 1.95
C ARG A 127 18.72 2.41 2.81
N GLY A 128 18.17 3.30 3.63
CA GLY A 128 18.93 4.21 4.50
C GLY A 128 19.21 5.57 3.85
N GLY A 129 19.79 6.47 4.65
CA GLY A 129 20.09 7.84 4.27
C GLY A 129 18.98 8.84 4.63
N LEU A 130 19.26 10.12 4.38
CA LEU A 130 18.43 11.28 4.73
C LEU A 130 18.09 12.08 3.47
N PRO A 131 17.00 12.85 3.46
CA PRO A 131 16.60 13.60 2.27
C PRO A 131 17.60 14.74 2.00
N ALA A 132 17.83 15.05 0.73
CA ALA A 132 18.51 16.26 0.27
C ALA A 132 17.53 17.42 0.01
N THR A 133 16.21 17.14 -0.01
CA THR A 133 15.19 18.20 -0.04
C THR A 133 15.36 19.10 1.17
N LEU A 134 15.53 20.40 0.92
CA LEU A 134 15.82 21.42 1.92
C LEU A 134 14.56 22.16 2.32
N ALA A 135 14.35 22.31 3.63
CA ALA A 135 13.41 23.23 4.22
C ALA A 135 14.17 24.40 4.87
N ARG A 136 14.23 25.53 4.17
CA ARG A 136 14.88 26.75 4.66
C ARG A 136 13.96 27.53 5.58
N ARG A 137 14.44 27.98 6.74
CA ARG A 137 13.67 28.88 7.59
C ARG A 137 13.48 30.24 6.91
N THR A 138 12.24 30.76 6.90
CA THR A 138 11.91 32.11 6.42
C THR A 138 11.26 32.92 7.53
N ASN A 139 11.04 34.22 7.30
CA ASN A 139 10.37 35.10 8.26
C ASN A 139 8.92 34.66 8.54
N ASN A 140 8.29 33.97 7.58
CA ASN A 140 6.87 33.59 7.63
C ASN A 140 6.66 32.08 7.82
N GLY A 141 7.72 31.28 7.87
CA GLY A 141 7.64 29.83 7.99
C GLY A 141 8.82 29.11 7.36
N TRP A 142 8.55 28.34 6.30
CA TRP A 142 9.53 27.51 5.62
C TRP A 142 9.45 27.66 4.11
N SER A 143 10.59 27.60 3.44
CA SER A 143 10.72 27.48 1.99
C SER A 143 11.26 26.10 1.62
N ILE A 144 10.48 25.32 0.87
CA ILE A 144 10.83 23.96 0.47
C ILE A 144 11.44 23.96 -0.94
N THR A 145 12.63 23.37 -1.08
CA THR A 145 13.32 23.18 -2.36
C THR A 145 13.86 21.77 -2.49
N GLY A 146 13.48 21.08 -3.57
CA GLY A 146 13.96 19.72 -3.86
C GLY A 146 13.09 19.01 -4.90
N ARG A 147 13.37 17.71 -5.09
CA ARG A 147 12.63 16.86 -6.03
C ARG A 147 12.30 15.52 -5.40
N LYS A 148 11.02 15.15 -5.45
CA LYS A 148 10.52 13.86 -4.99
C LYS A 148 10.15 12.99 -6.18
N ARG A 149 10.36 11.68 -6.04
CA ARG A 149 10.03 10.68 -7.05
C ARG A 149 8.93 9.76 -6.61
N PHE A 150 8.23 9.19 -7.58
CA PHE A 150 7.18 8.19 -7.37
C PHE A 150 6.10 8.65 -6.38
N VAL A 151 5.69 9.91 -6.49
CA VAL A 151 4.65 10.48 -5.61
C VAL A 151 3.29 10.00 -6.11
N THR A 152 2.87 8.83 -5.62
CA THR A 152 1.56 8.23 -5.92
C THR A 152 0.44 9.25 -5.76
N GLY A 153 -0.36 9.39 -6.81
CA GLY A 153 -1.50 10.27 -6.89
C GLY A 153 -1.16 11.75 -7.05
N ALA A 154 0.07 12.12 -7.39
CA ALA A 154 0.59 13.50 -7.40
C ALA A 154 -0.39 14.54 -7.96
N TYR A 155 -1.13 14.20 -9.02
CA TYR A 155 -2.13 15.07 -9.63
C TYR A 155 -3.33 15.39 -8.75
N GLY A 156 -3.84 14.40 -8.03
CA GLY A 156 -5.04 14.54 -7.19
C GLY A 156 -4.74 14.86 -5.73
N LEU A 157 -3.46 14.85 -5.31
CA LEU A 157 -3.13 15.16 -3.92
C LEU A 157 -3.60 16.56 -3.55
N THR A 158 -4.29 16.67 -2.42
CA THR A 158 -4.60 17.98 -1.83
C THR A 158 -3.38 18.55 -1.10
N HIS A 159 -2.58 17.67 -0.49
CA HIS A 159 -1.36 18.02 0.23
C HIS A 159 -0.28 16.97 0.00
N PHE A 160 0.94 17.45 -0.21
CA PHE A 160 2.15 16.64 -0.21
C PHE A 160 2.73 16.62 1.21
N LEU A 161 3.06 15.44 1.72
CA LEU A 161 3.78 15.28 2.98
C LEU A 161 5.26 15.11 2.66
N VAL A 162 5.96 16.23 2.52
CA VAL A 162 7.33 16.29 1.99
C VAL A 162 8.32 16.02 3.10
N TRP A 163 9.07 14.92 2.98
CA TRP A 163 10.15 14.62 3.93
C TRP A 163 11.41 15.40 3.58
N ALA A 164 11.88 16.26 4.47
CA ALA A 164 12.97 17.20 4.19
C ALA A 164 13.85 17.43 5.44
N HIS A 165 15.03 17.98 5.23
CA HIS A 165 15.91 18.44 6.32
C HIS A 165 15.94 19.97 6.39
N THR A 166 16.14 20.52 7.59
CA THR A 166 16.23 21.96 7.82
C THR A 166 17.64 22.49 7.54
N ASP A 167 17.75 23.80 7.29
CA ASP A 167 19.02 24.53 7.17
C ASP A 167 19.51 25.13 8.51
N GLU A 168 18.83 24.79 9.60
CA GLU A 168 19.20 25.20 10.95
C GLU A 168 20.47 24.48 11.42
N THR A 169 21.10 25.01 12.47
CA THR A 169 22.22 24.37 13.16
C THR A 169 21.84 24.13 14.63
N PRO A 170 21.71 22.86 15.08
CA PRO A 170 21.84 21.63 14.30
C PRO A 170 20.66 21.42 13.32
N ALA A 171 20.95 20.77 12.19
CA ALA A 171 19.92 20.43 11.20
C ALA A 171 18.95 19.40 11.79
N ARG A 172 17.67 19.52 11.43
CA ARG A 172 16.60 18.60 11.83
C ARG A 172 15.95 17.99 10.60
N VAL A 173 15.28 16.86 10.77
CA VAL A 173 14.56 16.18 9.69
C VAL A 173 13.13 15.97 10.10
N GLY A 174 12.18 16.19 9.20
CA GLY A 174 10.76 16.01 9.49
C GLY A 174 9.90 15.99 8.23
N THR A 175 8.59 16.05 8.43
CA THR A 175 7.61 16.04 7.33
C THR A 175 6.89 17.38 7.27
N PHE A 176 6.97 18.03 6.12
CA PHE A 176 6.33 19.31 5.85
C PHE A 176 5.03 19.09 5.08
N VAL A 177 3.94 19.68 5.58
CA VAL A 177 2.61 19.55 4.98
C VAL A 177 2.42 20.68 3.97
N VAL A 178 2.65 20.37 2.69
CA VAL A 178 2.66 21.34 1.59
C VAL A 178 1.33 21.26 0.84
N PRO A 179 0.44 22.27 0.93
CA PRO A 179 -0.74 22.35 0.10
C PRO A 179 -0.38 22.29 -1.39
N ASN A 180 -1.15 21.52 -2.17
CA ASN A 180 -0.97 21.48 -3.61
C ASN A 180 -1.39 22.82 -4.25
N GLY A 181 -0.85 23.12 -5.44
CA GLY A 181 -1.16 24.33 -6.20
C GLY A 181 -0.41 25.60 -5.76
N LEU A 182 0.44 25.53 -4.73
CA LEU A 182 1.29 26.66 -4.35
C LEU A 182 2.32 27.00 -5.46
N PRO A 183 2.66 28.28 -5.65
CA PRO A 183 3.71 28.68 -6.58
C PRO A 183 5.03 27.95 -6.31
N GLY A 184 5.68 27.47 -7.37
CA GLY A 184 6.92 26.71 -7.28
C GLY A 184 6.74 25.19 -7.18
N ILE A 185 5.51 24.68 -7.06
CA ILE A 185 5.22 23.24 -7.20
C ILE A 185 5.04 22.89 -8.67
N LYS A 186 5.72 21.83 -9.12
CA LYS A 186 5.54 21.28 -10.47
C LYS A 186 5.47 19.75 -10.44
N VAL A 187 4.33 19.20 -10.86
CA VAL A 187 4.19 17.77 -11.15
C VAL A 187 4.82 17.49 -12.52
N ILE A 188 5.68 16.48 -12.59
CA ILE A 188 6.38 16.08 -13.81
C ILE A 188 5.72 14.80 -14.35
N GLU A 189 5.07 14.87 -15.52
CA GLU A 189 4.34 13.76 -16.15
C GLU A 189 5.24 12.65 -16.69
N ASN A 190 5.91 11.91 -15.81
CA ASN A 190 6.88 10.89 -16.18
C ASN A 190 6.55 9.49 -15.65
N TRP A 191 5.31 9.25 -15.21
CA TRP A 191 4.87 7.92 -14.79
C TRP A 191 4.50 7.07 -16.01
N GLN A 192 5.40 6.20 -16.42
CA GLN A 192 5.21 5.26 -17.53
C GLN A 192 5.48 3.83 -17.03
N SER A 193 4.51 3.29 -16.29
CA SER A 193 4.64 1.97 -15.66
C SER A 193 3.93 0.87 -16.46
N LEU A 194 4.39 -0.37 -16.27
CA LEU A 194 3.75 -1.59 -16.79
C LEU A 194 2.32 -1.72 -16.26
N GLY A 195 2.17 -1.77 -14.93
CA GLY A 195 0.89 -1.80 -14.22
C GLY A 195 0.74 -0.59 -13.31
N MET A 196 -0.39 -0.48 -12.63
CA MET A 196 -0.72 0.63 -11.74
C MET A 196 -0.67 1.97 -12.50
N ARG A 197 -1.11 1.97 -13.76
CA ARG A 197 -0.92 3.10 -14.69
C ARG A 197 -1.64 4.36 -14.20
N ALA A 198 -2.84 4.19 -13.65
CA ALA A 198 -3.66 5.28 -13.13
C ALA A 198 -3.20 5.80 -11.75
N THR A 199 -2.17 5.23 -11.12
CA THR A 199 -1.67 5.81 -9.86
C THR A 199 -1.06 7.19 -10.06
N GLY A 200 -0.63 7.52 -11.28
CA GLY A 200 0.02 8.80 -11.58
C GLY A 200 1.15 9.09 -10.60
N SER A 201 2.02 8.10 -10.35
CA SER A 201 3.14 8.19 -9.41
C SER A 201 4.28 9.04 -9.98
N HIS A 202 3.96 10.27 -10.33
CA HIS A 202 4.82 11.25 -10.98
C HIS A 202 5.90 11.77 -10.02
N ASP A 203 6.96 12.31 -10.59
CA ASP A 203 7.89 13.14 -9.82
C ASP A 203 7.25 14.50 -9.52
N VAL A 204 7.65 15.11 -8.41
CA VAL A 204 7.21 16.45 -8.00
C VAL A 204 8.43 17.29 -7.64
N GLU A 205 8.55 18.45 -8.28
CA GLU A 205 9.57 19.45 -8.02
C GLU A 205 9.02 20.59 -7.17
N TYR A 206 9.82 21.05 -6.22
CA TYR A 206 9.54 22.18 -5.34
C TYR A 206 10.66 23.20 -5.53
N ALA A 207 10.29 24.42 -5.93
CA ALA A 207 11.21 25.53 -6.14
C ALA A 207 10.84 26.70 -5.22
N ASN A 208 11.46 26.75 -4.04
CA ASN A 208 11.22 27.75 -2.99
C ASN A 208 9.73 27.89 -2.63
N VAL A 209 9.07 26.77 -2.36
CA VAL A 209 7.64 26.73 -2.01
C VAL A 209 7.47 27.17 -0.56
N GLU A 210 6.85 28.33 -0.37
CA GLU A 210 6.61 28.92 0.96
C GLU A 210 5.40 28.26 1.65
N ILE A 211 5.59 27.84 2.90
CA ILE A 211 4.52 27.32 3.77
C ILE A 211 4.61 27.91 5.18
N PRO A 212 3.50 27.97 5.94
CA PRO A 212 3.49 28.44 7.32
C PRO A 212 4.40 27.63 8.25
N ALA A 213 4.86 28.25 9.35
CA ALA A 213 5.76 27.61 10.31
C ALA A 213 5.15 26.36 10.97
N GLU A 214 3.83 26.36 11.16
CA GLU A 214 3.03 25.30 11.77
C GLU A 214 2.75 24.11 10.85
N ASN A 215 3.06 24.21 9.54
CA ASN A 215 2.84 23.14 8.57
C ASN A 215 3.95 22.08 8.60
N VAL A 216 4.31 21.61 9.79
CA VAL A 216 5.39 20.65 10.00
C VAL A 216 5.02 19.62 11.06
N ILE A 217 5.41 18.37 10.81
CA ILE A 217 5.20 17.20 11.66
C ILE A 217 6.59 16.65 12.01
N ASP A 218 6.82 16.40 13.29
CA ASP A 218 8.00 15.70 13.82
C ASP A 218 9.35 16.20 13.29
N LEU A 219 9.78 17.41 13.67
CA LEU A 219 11.18 17.83 13.48
C LEU A 219 12.07 17.14 14.51
N VAL A 220 12.80 16.13 14.07
CA VAL A 220 13.66 15.28 14.92
C VAL A 220 15.13 15.40 14.53
N ASP A 221 16.00 14.88 15.40
CA ASP A 221 17.42 14.77 15.12
C ASP A 221 17.69 13.79 13.95
N PRO A 222 18.63 14.11 13.05
CA PRO A 222 19.01 13.24 11.94
C PRO A 222 19.36 11.80 12.33
N SER A 223 19.90 11.56 13.53
CA SER A 223 20.30 10.24 14.02
C SER A 223 19.12 9.27 14.22
N VAL A 224 17.91 9.79 14.41
CA VAL A 224 16.68 8.99 14.61
C VAL A 224 15.68 9.12 13.46
N ALA A 225 16.00 9.90 12.43
CA ALA A 225 15.11 10.17 11.30
C ALA A 225 15.08 9.05 10.23
N GLN A 226 15.99 8.08 10.33
CA GLN A 226 16.07 6.98 9.37
C GLN A 226 14.81 6.10 9.41
N GLN A 227 14.45 5.54 8.26
CA GLN A 227 13.30 4.64 8.19
C GLN A 227 13.60 3.30 8.88
N ASP A 228 12.79 2.98 9.89
CA ASP A 228 12.76 1.62 10.44
C ASP A 228 11.80 0.72 9.64
N ASN A 229 12.37 -0.16 8.82
CA ASN A 229 11.62 -1.11 8.02
C ASN A 229 10.81 -2.12 8.86
N ARG A 230 11.25 -2.45 10.08
CA ARG A 230 10.52 -3.36 10.98
C ARG A 230 9.28 -2.68 11.54
N ALA A 231 9.39 -1.41 11.94
CA ALA A 231 8.25 -0.62 12.41
C ALA A 231 7.13 -0.49 11.36
N HIS A 232 7.46 -0.58 10.06
CA HIS A 232 6.49 -0.51 8.97
C HIS A 232 5.97 -1.89 8.50
N ALA A 233 6.47 -2.99 9.06
CA ALA A 233 6.19 -4.34 8.53
C ALA A 233 4.69 -4.66 8.46
N ALA A 234 3.94 -4.38 9.53
CA ALA A 234 2.50 -4.60 9.59
C ALA A 234 1.72 -3.77 8.55
N LEU A 235 2.09 -2.49 8.39
CA LEU A 235 1.50 -1.60 7.36
C LEU A 235 1.74 -2.13 5.96
N THR A 236 2.96 -2.61 5.65
CA THR A 236 3.25 -3.17 4.33
C THR A 236 2.52 -4.49 4.05
N LEU A 237 2.24 -5.29 5.09
CA LEU A 237 1.37 -6.47 4.94
C LEU A 237 -0.07 -6.04 4.64
N ALA A 238 -0.62 -5.06 5.36
CA ALA A 238 -1.95 -4.54 5.10
C ALA A 238 -2.07 -3.95 3.69
N LEU A 239 -1.03 -3.26 3.19
CA LEU A 239 -0.98 -2.77 1.80
C LEU A 239 -1.05 -3.93 0.80
N THR A 240 -0.43 -5.07 1.10
CA THR A 240 -0.44 -6.27 0.25
C THR A 240 -1.87 -6.80 0.02
N ALA A 241 -2.81 -6.50 0.91
CA ALA A 241 -4.21 -6.90 0.75
C ALA A 241 -4.86 -6.30 -0.52
N LEU A 242 -4.41 -5.14 -1.01
CA LEU A 242 -4.94 -4.63 -2.29
C LEU A 242 -4.64 -5.57 -3.46
N TYR A 243 -3.49 -6.24 -3.43
CA TYR A 243 -3.08 -7.20 -4.45
C TYR A 243 -3.78 -8.55 -4.31
N LEU A 244 -4.24 -8.89 -3.10
CA LEU A 244 -5.19 -9.97 -2.93
C LEU A 244 -6.47 -9.67 -3.72
N GLY A 245 -6.98 -8.44 -3.65
CA GLY A 245 -8.10 -7.98 -4.48
C GLY A 245 -7.85 -8.16 -5.98
N VAL A 246 -6.66 -7.78 -6.47
CA VAL A 246 -6.26 -7.99 -7.87
C VAL A 246 -6.32 -9.46 -8.27
N ALA A 247 -5.79 -10.35 -7.44
CA ALA A 247 -5.79 -11.79 -7.73
C ALA A 247 -7.19 -12.41 -7.65
N GLU A 248 -8.03 -11.98 -6.70
CA GLU A 248 -9.43 -12.38 -6.61
C GLU A 248 -10.23 -11.94 -7.87
N ALA A 249 -9.98 -10.73 -8.38
CA ALA A 249 -10.59 -10.26 -9.63
C ALA A 249 -10.11 -11.08 -10.85
N ALA A 250 -8.82 -11.40 -10.91
CA ALA A 250 -8.25 -12.25 -11.96
C ALA A 250 -8.83 -13.68 -11.91
N GLN A 251 -8.97 -14.26 -10.72
CA GLN A 251 -9.60 -15.57 -10.49
C GLN A 251 -11.06 -15.56 -10.97
N ALA A 252 -11.84 -14.55 -10.61
CA ALA A 252 -13.23 -14.42 -11.05
C ALA A 252 -13.36 -14.35 -12.57
N LYS A 253 -12.47 -13.58 -13.23
CA LYS A 253 -12.42 -13.51 -14.70
C LYS A 253 -12.03 -14.84 -15.33
N PHE A 254 -11.08 -15.56 -14.74
CA PHE A 254 -10.68 -16.89 -15.20
C PHE A 254 -11.83 -17.89 -15.14
N ILE A 255 -12.52 -17.95 -14.01
CA ILE A 255 -13.68 -18.82 -13.79
C ILE A 255 -14.79 -18.48 -14.79
N ARG A 256 -15.14 -17.18 -14.93
CA ARG A 256 -16.17 -16.74 -15.88
C ARG A 256 -15.85 -17.18 -17.30
N PHE A 257 -14.62 -16.93 -17.78
CA PHE A 257 -14.19 -17.34 -19.11
C PHE A 257 -14.32 -18.86 -19.30
N ALA A 258 -13.91 -19.65 -18.30
CA ALA A 258 -13.99 -21.10 -18.37
C ALA A 258 -15.45 -21.62 -18.48
N HIS A 259 -16.40 -20.95 -17.85
CA HIS A 259 -17.82 -21.29 -17.92
C HIS A 259 -18.49 -20.86 -19.23
N GLU A 260 -18.07 -19.73 -19.81
CA GLU A 260 -18.69 -19.17 -21.02
C GLU A 260 -18.11 -19.78 -22.31
N ARG A 261 -16.84 -20.19 -22.30
CA ARG A 261 -16.16 -20.68 -23.50
C ARG A 261 -16.55 -22.13 -23.82
N VAL A 262 -17.29 -22.32 -24.92
CA VAL A 262 -17.67 -23.64 -25.47
C VAL A 262 -17.02 -23.87 -26.84
N PRO A 263 -15.93 -24.65 -26.95
CA PRO A 263 -15.36 -25.05 -28.23
C PRO A 263 -16.31 -25.96 -29.02
N ALA A 264 -16.42 -25.74 -30.33
CA ALA A 264 -17.34 -26.47 -31.20
C ALA A 264 -17.08 -27.98 -31.21
N ASN A 265 -15.83 -28.40 -31.08
CA ASN A 265 -15.42 -29.80 -31.02
C ASN A 265 -15.60 -30.44 -29.63
N LEU A 266 -15.82 -29.64 -28.59
CA LEU A 266 -16.00 -30.12 -27.22
C LEU A 266 -17.48 -30.23 -26.84
N GLY A 267 -18.33 -29.32 -27.33
CA GLY A 267 -19.78 -29.34 -27.10
C GLY A 267 -20.23 -28.96 -25.69
N HIS A 268 -19.30 -28.62 -24.79
CA HIS A 268 -19.59 -28.13 -23.44
C HIS A 268 -18.54 -27.10 -22.97
N PRO A 269 -18.78 -26.35 -21.88
CA PRO A 269 -17.82 -25.39 -21.35
C PRO A 269 -16.47 -26.02 -21.02
N ILE A 270 -15.39 -25.27 -21.25
CA ILE A 270 -14.03 -25.72 -20.91
C ILE A 270 -13.85 -25.90 -19.39
N ALA A 271 -14.67 -25.27 -18.55
CA ALA A 271 -14.73 -25.50 -17.10
C ALA A 271 -14.92 -26.98 -16.70
N ARG A 272 -15.43 -27.84 -17.60
CA ARG A 272 -15.59 -29.29 -17.35
C ARG A 272 -14.37 -30.12 -17.76
N THR A 273 -13.34 -29.51 -18.32
CA THR A 273 -12.11 -30.23 -18.71
C THR A 273 -11.15 -30.34 -17.54
N GLU A 274 -10.49 -31.48 -17.40
CA GLU A 274 -9.49 -31.73 -16.34
C GLU A 274 -8.41 -30.64 -16.29
N ARG A 275 -7.98 -30.12 -17.46
CA ARG A 275 -7.01 -29.02 -17.54
C ARG A 275 -7.51 -27.77 -16.81
N PHE A 276 -8.74 -27.32 -17.07
CA PHE A 276 -9.28 -26.10 -16.44
C PHE A 276 -9.70 -26.32 -14.99
N ILE A 277 -10.13 -27.53 -14.62
CA ILE A 277 -10.37 -27.90 -13.22
C ILE A 277 -9.07 -27.79 -12.42
N THR A 278 -7.98 -28.38 -12.93
CA THR A 278 -6.66 -28.33 -12.29
C THR A 278 -6.13 -26.91 -12.17
N LEU A 279 -6.21 -26.12 -13.25
CA LEU A 279 -5.80 -24.70 -13.23
C LEU A 279 -6.62 -23.89 -12.23
N SER A 280 -7.94 -24.08 -12.19
CA SER A 280 -8.81 -23.39 -11.23
C SER A 280 -8.46 -23.75 -9.79
N GLY A 281 -8.15 -25.03 -9.52
CA GLY A 281 -7.74 -25.50 -8.20
C GLY A 281 -6.42 -24.88 -7.74
N GLU A 282 -5.43 -24.75 -8.63
CA GLU A 282 -4.15 -24.12 -8.29
C GLU A 282 -4.31 -22.62 -8.02
N ILE A 283 -5.12 -21.92 -8.82
CA ILE A 283 -5.43 -20.50 -8.59
C ILE A 283 -6.13 -20.32 -7.23
N ASP A 284 -7.13 -21.17 -6.94
CA ASP A 284 -7.86 -21.10 -5.67
C ASP A 284 -6.96 -21.38 -4.45
N LEU A 285 -6.11 -22.39 -4.54
CA LEU A 285 -5.14 -22.73 -3.50
C LEU A 285 -4.25 -21.54 -3.15
N LEU A 286 -3.69 -20.87 -4.17
CA LEU A 286 -2.77 -19.75 -3.99
C LEU A 286 -3.49 -18.48 -3.49
N VAL A 287 -4.66 -18.14 -4.04
CA VAL A 287 -5.42 -16.95 -3.63
C VAL A 287 -5.96 -17.12 -2.21
N SER A 288 -6.59 -18.26 -1.90
CA SER A 288 -7.12 -18.55 -0.57
C SER A 288 -6.01 -18.69 0.47
N GLY A 289 -4.88 -19.30 0.10
CA GLY A 289 -3.68 -19.36 0.95
C GLY A 289 -3.14 -17.97 1.28
N ALA A 290 -2.97 -17.10 0.28
CA ALA A 290 -2.51 -15.73 0.49
C ALA A 290 -3.48 -14.93 1.37
N ARG A 291 -4.78 -15.10 1.18
CA ARG A 291 -5.83 -14.49 2.01
C ARG A 291 -5.69 -14.90 3.48
N GLN A 292 -5.53 -16.20 3.75
CA GLN A 292 -5.32 -16.71 5.11
C GLN A 292 -4.02 -16.18 5.73
N ILE A 293 -2.93 -16.12 4.96
CA ILE A 293 -1.64 -15.58 5.42
C ILE A 293 -1.78 -14.10 5.79
N ILE A 294 -2.37 -13.27 4.93
CA ILE A 294 -2.50 -11.83 5.17
C ILE A 294 -3.36 -11.57 6.42
N PHE A 295 -4.61 -12.02 6.42
CA PHE A 295 -5.53 -11.70 7.52
C PHE A 295 -5.19 -12.46 8.80
N GLY A 296 -4.79 -13.73 8.70
CA GLY A 296 -4.37 -14.52 9.86
C GLY A 296 -3.16 -13.91 10.56
N THR A 297 -2.21 -13.35 9.81
CA THR A 297 -1.05 -12.66 10.40
C THR A 297 -1.45 -11.30 10.98
N LEU A 298 -2.28 -10.50 10.29
CA LEU A 298 -2.74 -9.22 10.83
C LEU A 298 -3.55 -9.36 12.13
N GLU A 299 -4.29 -10.45 12.29
CA GLU A 299 -5.14 -10.72 13.46
C GLU A 299 -4.38 -11.37 14.62
N ASN A 300 -3.42 -12.26 14.33
CA ASN A 300 -2.81 -13.12 15.36
C ASN A 300 -1.31 -12.85 15.61
N ASN A 301 -0.67 -11.98 14.83
CA ASN A 301 0.74 -11.65 15.02
C ASN A 301 0.90 -10.62 16.15
N ASN A 302 1.49 -11.05 17.26
CA ASN A 302 1.75 -10.24 18.47
C ASN A 302 2.88 -9.21 18.30
N GLY A 303 2.94 -8.51 17.16
CA GLY A 303 3.95 -7.47 16.89
C GLY A 303 5.31 -7.99 16.39
N ASP A 304 5.43 -9.27 16.03
CA ASP A 304 6.62 -9.83 15.38
C ASP A 304 6.78 -9.28 13.96
N ALA A 305 7.67 -8.29 13.82
CA ALA A 305 7.99 -7.64 12.56
C ALA A 305 8.45 -8.66 11.50
N GLU A 306 9.30 -9.61 11.86
CA GLU A 306 9.77 -10.64 10.94
C GLU A 306 8.63 -11.58 10.51
N GLY A 307 7.65 -11.84 11.36
CA GLY A 307 6.41 -12.54 11.02
C GLY A 307 5.62 -11.81 9.93
N PHE A 308 5.42 -10.49 10.07
CA PHE A 308 4.76 -9.67 9.05
C PHE A 308 5.53 -9.64 7.72
N ILE A 309 6.86 -9.53 7.78
CA ILE A 309 7.73 -9.54 6.58
C ILE A 309 7.59 -10.87 5.84
N ARG A 310 7.64 -12.01 6.54
CA ARG A 310 7.44 -13.34 5.91
C ARG A 310 6.07 -13.45 5.26
N ALA A 311 5.02 -13.07 5.99
CA ALA A 311 3.65 -13.12 5.47
C ALA A 311 3.50 -12.31 4.19
N ARG A 312 4.05 -11.09 4.15
CA ARG A 312 4.02 -10.23 2.96
C ARG A 312 4.69 -10.89 1.76
N LEU A 313 5.89 -11.45 1.95
CA LEU A 313 6.65 -12.08 0.85
C LEU A 313 5.96 -13.36 0.35
N LEU A 314 5.48 -14.20 1.26
CA LEU A 314 4.78 -15.44 0.92
C LEU A 314 3.47 -15.15 0.16
N ALA A 315 2.64 -14.28 0.71
CA ALA A 315 1.39 -13.88 0.07
C ALA A 315 1.64 -13.19 -1.27
N GLY A 316 2.57 -12.23 -1.34
CA GLY A 316 2.87 -11.52 -2.59
C GLY A 316 3.33 -12.44 -3.72
N ARG A 317 4.15 -13.45 -3.41
CA ARG A 317 4.57 -14.49 -4.39
C ARG A 317 3.39 -15.34 -4.85
N GLN A 318 2.59 -15.87 -3.92
CA GLN A 318 1.42 -16.68 -4.26
C GLN A 318 0.43 -15.92 -5.15
N LEU A 319 0.16 -14.66 -4.83
CA LEU A 319 -0.76 -13.82 -5.60
C LEU A 319 -0.27 -13.57 -7.03
N ARG A 320 1.03 -13.28 -7.21
CA ARG A 320 1.63 -13.12 -8.53
C ARG A 320 1.51 -14.41 -9.34
N ASP A 321 1.88 -15.53 -8.74
CA ASP A 321 1.89 -16.83 -9.41
C ASP A 321 0.46 -17.26 -9.80
N ALA A 322 -0.54 -17.00 -8.95
CA ALA A 322 -1.96 -17.25 -9.26
C ALA A 322 -2.44 -16.49 -10.50
N VAL A 323 -2.12 -15.19 -10.59
CA VAL A 323 -2.50 -14.36 -11.75
C VAL A 323 -1.77 -14.81 -13.02
N GLU A 324 -0.50 -15.22 -12.91
CA GLU A 324 0.27 -15.78 -14.03
C GLU A 324 -0.37 -17.08 -14.56
N ILE A 325 -0.82 -17.97 -13.67
CA ILE A 325 -1.54 -19.19 -14.04
C ILE A 325 -2.85 -18.87 -14.74
N ALA A 326 -3.63 -17.89 -14.23
CA ALA A 326 -4.89 -17.47 -14.84
C ALA A 326 -4.69 -17.01 -16.29
N VAL A 327 -3.69 -16.14 -16.52
CA VAL A 327 -3.40 -15.56 -17.84
C VAL A 327 -2.91 -16.63 -18.81
N ARG A 328 -1.91 -17.41 -18.41
CA ARG A 328 -1.33 -18.46 -19.28
C ARG A 328 -2.30 -19.61 -19.52
N GLY A 329 -3.14 -19.94 -18.55
CA GLY A 329 -4.15 -21.00 -18.65
C GLY A 329 -5.16 -20.75 -19.77
N ILE A 330 -5.57 -19.48 -19.95
CA ILE A 330 -6.50 -19.05 -21.00
C ILE A 330 -5.83 -18.93 -22.37
N GLY A 331 -4.53 -18.60 -22.42
CA GLY A 331 -3.81 -18.38 -23.67
C GLY A 331 -4.05 -16.97 -24.23
N ASN A 332 -4.08 -16.81 -25.56
CA ASN A 332 -4.19 -15.51 -26.22
C ASN A 332 -5.33 -14.61 -25.69
N PRO A 333 -6.55 -15.11 -25.38
CA PRO A 333 -7.60 -14.26 -24.81
C PRO A 333 -7.24 -13.66 -23.44
N GLY A 334 -6.36 -14.32 -22.67
CA GLY A 334 -5.86 -13.81 -21.40
C GLY A 334 -4.88 -12.64 -21.56
N LEU A 335 -4.26 -12.50 -22.74
CA LEU A 335 -3.39 -11.37 -23.11
C LEU A 335 -4.17 -10.25 -23.84
N GLY A 336 -5.44 -10.48 -24.18
CA GLY A 336 -6.29 -9.51 -24.84
C GLY A 336 -6.95 -8.53 -23.86
N SER A 337 -7.15 -7.29 -24.31
CA SER A 337 -7.84 -6.26 -23.53
C SER A 337 -9.33 -6.56 -23.33
N GLU A 338 -9.96 -7.35 -24.20
CA GLU A 338 -11.39 -7.70 -24.12
C GLU A 338 -11.78 -8.37 -22.80
N LEU A 339 -10.97 -9.33 -22.32
CA LEU A 339 -11.19 -9.97 -21.02
C LEU A 339 -10.69 -9.08 -19.86
N GLY A 340 -9.75 -8.18 -20.16
CA GLY A 340 -9.08 -7.31 -19.19
C GLY A 340 -8.31 -8.07 -18.12
N LEU A 341 -7.91 -9.32 -18.39
CA LEU A 341 -7.10 -10.13 -17.48
C LEU A 341 -5.62 -9.69 -17.52
N GLU A 342 -5.16 -9.25 -18.69
CA GLU A 342 -3.82 -8.70 -18.91
C GLU A 342 -3.53 -7.49 -18.00
N ARG A 343 -4.53 -6.64 -17.72
CA ARG A 343 -4.42 -5.54 -16.76
C ARG A 343 -4.04 -6.04 -15.36
N HIS A 344 -4.79 -7.02 -14.84
CA HIS A 344 -4.48 -7.61 -13.53
C HIS A 344 -3.09 -8.27 -13.53
N PHE A 345 -2.67 -8.85 -14.65
CA PHE A 345 -1.31 -9.38 -14.82
C PHE A 345 -0.23 -8.31 -14.77
N ARG A 346 -0.46 -7.13 -15.36
CA ARG A 346 0.46 -5.99 -15.28
C ARG A 346 0.49 -5.41 -13.87
N ASP A 347 -0.67 -5.21 -13.25
CA ASP A 347 -0.80 -4.60 -11.93
C ASP A 347 -0.13 -5.46 -10.84
N ILE A 348 -0.32 -6.79 -10.87
CA ILE A 348 0.19 -7.69 -9.84
C ILE A 348 1.72 -7.73 -9.78
N GLN A 349 2.43 -7.37 -10.86
CA GLN A 349 3.91 -7.33 -10.86
C GLN A 349 4.47 -6.33 -9.84
N THR A 350 3.65 -5.38 -9.39
CA THR A 350 4.07 -4.32 -8.46
C THR A 350 4.07 -4.75 -6.98
N VAL A 351 3.45 -5.89 -6.63
CA VAL A 351 3.23 -6.33 -5.23
C VAL A 351 4.51 -6.40 -4.38
N LEU A 352 5.61 -6.90 -4.95
CA LEU A 352 6.91 -7.04 -4.27
C LEU A 352 7.90 -5.89 -4.56
N VAL A 353 7.49 -4.92 -5.38
CA VAL A 353 8.32 -3.75 -5.73
C VAL A 353 8.16 -2.63 -4.70
N HIS A 354 7.02 -2.57 -4.00
CA HIS A 354 6.81 -1.62 -2.90
C HIS A 354 7.93 -1.70 -1.87
N ALA A 355 8.36 -0.54 -1.37
CA ALA A 355 9.37 -0.49 -0.33
C ALA A 355 8.83 -1.01 1.01
N PRO A 356 9.63 -1.75 1.81
CA PRO A 356 10.96 -2.27 1.48
C PRO A 356 10.85 -3.34 0.39
N GLN A 357 11.74 -3.28 -0.60
CA GLN A 357 11.80 -4.27 -1.66
C GLN A 357 12.15 -5.66 -1.12
N GLU A 358 11.88 -6.69 -1.92
CA GLU A 358 12.05 -8.08 -1.54
C GLU A 358 13.47 -8.40 -1.06
N ASP A 359 14.51 -7.90 -1.74
CA ASP A 359 15.91 -8.10 -1.36
C ASP A 359 16.21 -7.60 0.06
N THR A 360 15.73 -6.41 0.39
CA THR A 360 15.89 -5.77 1.70
C THR A 360 15.16 -6.57 2.77
N SER A 361 13.95 -7.02 2.46
CA SER A 361 13.12 -7.84 3.34
C SER A 361 13.76 -9.21 3.62
N ILE A 362 14.27 -9.89 2.60
CA ILE A 362 14.99 -11.16 2.72
C ILE A 362 16.27 -10.97 3.55
N ALA A 363 17.02 -9.89 3.34
CA ALA A 363 18.22 -9.60 4.11
C ALA A 363 17.92 -9.37 5.60
N ILE A 364 16.80 -8.71 5.93
CA ILE A 364 16.31 -8.57 7.31
C ILE A 364 16.06 -9.95 7.94
N LEU A 365 15.35 -10.82 7.23
CA LEU A 365 15.04 -12.17 7.69
C LEU A 365 16.32 -13.02 7.89
N GLY A 366 17.27 -12.94 6.95
CA GLY A 366 18.56 -13.64 7.02
C GLY A 366 19.40 -13.20 8.23
N ARG A 367 19.55 -11.88 8.45
CA ARG A 367 20.22 -11.35 9.65
C ARG A 367 19.52 -11.77 10.93
N SER A 368 18.18 -11.75 10.95
CA SER A 368 17.39 -12.19 12.10
C SER A 368 17.60 -13.68 12.39
N ALA A 369 17.75 -14.52 11.36
CA ALA A 369 18.03 -15.95 11.51
C ALA A 369 19.41 -16.22 12.12
N PHE A 370 20.47 -15.61 11.60
CA PHE A 370 21.81 -15.72 12.21
C PHE A 370 21.84 -15.20 13.65
N GLY A 371 21.17 -14.08 13.92
CA GLY A 371 21.08 -13.53 15.26
C GLY A 371 20.36 -14.44 16.26
N ARG A 372 19.34 -15.20 15.84
CA ARG A 372 18.68 -16.20 16.70
C ARG A 372 19.64 -17.32 17.07
N TRP A 373 20.29 -17.93 16.08
CA TRP A 373 21.26 -19.00 16.31
C TRP A 373 22.38 -18.58 17.26
N SER A 374 22.98 -17.39 17.05
CA SER A 374 24.07 -16.91 17.92
C SER A 374 23.63 -16.72 19.37
N ARG A 375 22.38 -16.28 19.62
CA ARG A 375 21.84 -16.15 20.99
C ARG A 375 21.57 -17.49 21.66
N GLU A 376 21.13 -18.48 20.89
CA GLU A 376 20.89 -19.84 21.36
C GLU A 376 22.21 -20.53 21.75
N GLU A 377 23.25 -20.40 20.91
CA GLU A 377 24.57 -21.00 21.15
C GLU A 377 25.36 -20.33 22.27
N THR A 378 25.21 -19.01 22.45
CA THR A 378 25.93 -18.27 23.50
C THR A 378 25.30 -18.40 24.89
N GLY A 379 24.25 -19.21 25.06
CA GLY A 379 23.76 -19.59 26.39
C GLY A 379 22.97 -18.50 27.12
N ALA A 380 22.28 -17.59 26.41
CA ALA A 380 21.26 -16.73 27.03
C ALA A 380 19.94 -17.50 27.33
N ALA A 381 20.03 -18.80 27.64
CA ALA A 381 18.92 -19.63 28.07
C ALA A 381 18.76 -19.50 29.58
N GLN A 382 17.61 -19.00 30.02
CA GLN A 382 17.15 -19.16 31.41
C GLN A 382 17.18 -20.66 31.79
N PRO A 383 17.47 -21.00 33.05
CA PRO A 383 17.55 -22.40 33.47
C PRO A 383 16.19 -23.08 33.26
N SER A 384 16.20 -24.16 32.50
CA SER A 384 15.03 -25.00 32.27
C SER A 384 14.47 -25.49 33.61
N ALA A 385 13.23 -25.11 33.94
CA ALA A 385 12.48 -25.75 35.01
C ALA A 385 12.36 -27.24 34.70
N GLY A 386 12.92 -28.08 35.56
CA GLY A 386 12.96 -29.52 35.38
C GLY A 386 11.58 -30.12 35.24
N LEU A 387 11.36 -30.85 34.14
CA LEU A 387 10.25 -31.81 34.03
C LEU A 387 10.54 -32.98 34.98
N GLN A 388 9.87 -33.00 36.14
CA GLN A 388 9.75 -34.21 36.94
C GLN A 388 8.88 -35.22 36.20
N ILE A 389 9.52 -36.25 35.65
CA ILE A 389 8.84 -37.45 35.18
C ILE A 389 8.36 -38.22 36.42
N LEU A 390 7.07 -38.12 36.73
CA LEU A 390 6.41 -39.02 37.67
C LEU A 390 6.39 -40.42 37.04
N LYS A 391 7.30 -41.31 37.49
CA LYS A 391 7.16 -42.74 37.26
C LYS A 391 6.11 -43.28 38.23
N SER A 392 4.95 -43.64 37.70
CA SER A 392 3.97 -44.47 38.38
C SER A 392 4.48 -45.91 38.52
N ALA A 393 4.47 -46.42 39.74
CA ALA A 393 4.43 -47.85 40.09
C ALA A 393 3.45 -48.03 41.24
#